data_AF-A0A2D8I270-F1
#
_entry.id   AF-A0A2D8I270-F1
#
_cell.length_a   1.000
_cell.length_b   1.000
_cell.length_c   1.000
_cell.angle_alpha   90.00
_cell.angle_beta   90.00
_cell.angle_gamma   90.00
#
_symmetry.space_group_name_H-M   'P 1'
#
loop_
_entity.id
_entity.type
_entity.pdbx_description
1 polymer ?
#
loop_
_entity_poly.entity_id
_entity_poly.type
_entity_poly.pdbx_seq_one_letter_code
_entity_poly.pdbx_strand_id
1 'polypeptide(L)'
;MHYVSLVWFLLLCPFLFLFLLRLGNSSSSNSCLYCNEKVKPEDLNCKKCGFEFVGKQKSFSNWLYAGGALACILSLVIWIESQKYLVN
;
A
#
# COMPACT_ATOMS: atom_id res chain seq x y z
N MET A 1 14.93 -3.89 22.16
CA MET A 1 14.80 -3.08 20.92
C MET A 1 14.39 -3.91 19.71
N HIS A 2 15.00 -5.08 19.46
CA HIS A 2 14.68 -5.96 18.33
C HIS A 2 13.21 -6.36 18.14
N TYR A 3 12.60 -6.97 19.14
CA TYR A 3 11.24 -7.47 19.02
C TYR A 3 10.22 -6.34 18.83
N VAL A 4 10.51 -5.16 19.39
CA VAL A 4 9.66 -3.97 19.24
C VAL A 4 9.63 -3.51 17.78
N SER A 5 10.79 -3.35 17.14
CA SER A 5 10.85 -2.98 15.71
C SER A 5 10.22 -4.01 14.79
N LEU A 6 10.35 -5.31 15.10
CA LEU A 6 9.70 -6.39 14.34
C LEU A 6 8.18 -6.34 14.47
N VAL A 7 7.66 -6.08 15.67
CA VAL A 7 6.22 -5.92 15.91
C VAL A 7 5.67 -4.70 15.15
N TRP A 8 6.38 -3.57 15.17
CA TRP A 8 6.01 -2.39 14.38
C TRP A 8 6.02 -2.66 12.88
N PHE A 9 7.01 -3.40 12.38
CA PHE A 9 7.04 -3.83 10.98
C PHE A 9 5.81 -4.67 10.63
N LEU A 10 5.48 -5.70 11.41
CA LEU A 10 4.32 -6.57 11.17
C LEU A 10 2.99 -5.78 11.18
N LEU A 11 2.84 -4.84 12.12
CA LEU A 11 1.65 -3.98 12.23
C LEU A 11 1.51 -3.01 11.05
N LEU A 12 2.62 -2.49 10.53
CA LEU A 12 2.62 -1.50 9.45
C LEU A 12 2.70 -2.13 8.05
N CYS A 13 3.04 -3.41 7.95
CA CYS A 13 3.07 -4.18 6.70
C CYS A 13 1.78 -4.11 5.86
N PRO A 14 0.57 -4.22 6.42
CA PRO A 14 -0.66 -4.06 5.64
C PRO A 14 -0.80 -2.67 5.00
N PHE A 15 -0.31 -1.60 5.66
CA PHE A 15 -0.31 -0.25 5.08
C PHE A 15 0.65 -0.15 3.88
N LEU A 16 1.83 -0.77 3.98
CA LEU A 16 2.78 -0.87 2.87
C LEU A 16 2.17 -1.62 1.67
N PHE A 17 1.50 -2.73 1.93
CA PHE A 17 0.83 -3.53 0.88
C PHE A 17 -0.27 -2.73 0.18
N LEU A 18 -1.14 -2.07 0.93
CA LEU A 18 -2.19 -1.21 0.37
C LEU A 18 -1.62 -0.02 -0.40
N PHE A 19 -0.51 0.55 0.08
CA PHE A 19 0.18 1.63 -0.62
C PHE A 19 0.75 1.16 -1.98
N LEU A 20 1.41 0.00 -2.02
CA LEU A 20 1.94 -0.57 -3.28
C LEU A 20 0.83 -0.93 -4.26
N LEU A 21 -0.28 -1.51 -3.78
CA LEU A 21 -1.46 -1.76 -4.61
C LEU A 21 -2.02 -0.46 -5.23
N ARG A 22 -2.03 0.64 -4.46
CA ARG A 22 -2.43 1.96 -4.98
C ARG A 22 -1.45 2.53 -5.99
N LEU A 23 -0.14 2.38 -5.76
CA LEU A 23 0.90 2.86 -6.67
C LEU A 23 0.84 2.11 -8.01
N GLY A 24 0.56 0.80 -8.00
CA GLY A 24 0.33 0.02 -9.22
C GLY A 24 -0.95 0.42 -9.95
N ASN A 25 -1.98 0.83 -9.22
CA ASN A 25 -3.29 1.24 -9.76
C ASN A 25 -3.32 2.70 -10.26
N SER A 26 -2.26 3.49 -10.10
CA SER A 26 -2.19 4.86 -10.62
C SER A 26 -1.85 4.95 -12.11
N SER A 27 -1.53 3.82 -12.75
CA SER A 27 -1.55 3.75 -14.21
C SER A 27 -3.01 3.88 -14.65
N SER A 28 -3.34 5.03 -15.20
CA SER A 28 -4.66 5.38 -15.71
C SER A 28 -5.02 4.55 -16.95
N SER A 29 -5.05 3.22 -16.84
CA SER A 29 -5.78 2.44 -17.82
C SER A 29 -7.24 2.82 -17.63
N ASN A 30 -7.80 3.54 -18.59
CA ASN A 30 -9.23 3.75 -18.74
C ASN A 30 -9.97 2.41 -18.96
N SER A 31 -9.42 1.28 -18.53
CA SER A 31 -9.96 -0.05 -18.65
C SER A 31 -9.88 -0.77 -17.32
N CYS A 32 -10.94 -1.52 -16.99
CA CYS A 32 -10.96 -2.33 -15.78
C CYS A 32 -9.98 -3.51 -15.87
N LEU A 33 -9.25 -3.78 -14.79
CA LEU A 33 -8.30 -4.90 -14.70
C LEU A 33 -8.92 -6.30 -14.95
N TYR A 34 -10.20 -6.48 -14.64
CA TYR A 34 -10.89 -7.77 -14.76
C TYR A 34 -11.72 -7.88 -16.04
N CYS A 35 -12.51 -6.85 -16.34
CA CYS A 35 -13.47 -6.85 -17.46
C CYS A 35 -12.87 -6.25 -18.76
N ASN A 36 -11.68 -5.63 -18.68
CA ASN A 36 -11.01 -4.84 -19.72
C ASN A 36 -11.90 -3.78 -20.40
N GLU A 37 -13.01 -3.45 -19.75
CA GLU A 37 -14.01 -2.53 -20.26
C GLU A 37 -13.61 -1.10 -19.96
N LYS A 38 -13.99 -0.18 -20.87
CA LYS A 38 -13.65 1.23 -20.72
C LYS A 38 -14.38 1.84 -19.53
N VAL A 39 -13.63 2.24 -18.51
CA VAL A 39 -14.16 2.82 -17.27
C VAL A 39 -13.91 4.32 -17.31
N LYS A 40 -14.93 5.11 -16.97
CA LYS A 40 -14.74 6.55 -16.82
C LYS A 40 -14.04 6.84 -15.49
N PRO A 41 -13.17 7.86 -15.42
CA PRO A 41 -12.40 8.19 -14.20
C PRO A 41 -13.28 8.60 -12.99
N GLU A 42 -14.58 8.77 -13.20
CA GLU A 42 -15.61 9.10 -12.21
C GLU A 42 -16.42 7.88 -11.73
N ASP A 43 -16.33 6.74 -12.42
CA ASP A 43 -17.04 5.52 -12.04
C ASP A 43 -16.29 4.82 -10.89
N LEU A 44 -16.97 4.61 -9.75
CA LEU A 44 -16.43 3.90 -8.60
C LEU A 44 -16.41 2.37 -8.81
N ASN A 45 -17.23 1.83 -9.73
CA ASN A 45 -17.36 0.38 -9.97
C ASN A 45 -17.39 0.06 -11.49
N CYS A 46 -16.83 -1.08 -11.96
CA CYS A 46 -17.03 -1.55 -13.35
C CYS A 46 -18.49 -1.97 -13.51
N LYS A 47 -19.24 -1.34 -14.42
CA LYS A 47 -20.67 -1.63 -14.65
C LYS A 47 -20.95 -3.08 -15.10
N LYS A 48 -19.95 -3.78 -15.64
CA LYS A 48 -20.10 -5.15 -16.16
C LYS A 48 -19.67 -6.24 -15.19
N CYS A 49 -18.53 -6.09 -14.52
CA CYS A 49 -18.06 -7.10 -13.55
C CYS A 49 -18.36 -6.74 -12.10
N GLY A 50 -18.89 -5.54 -11.83
CA GLY A 50 -19.18 -5.07 -10.47
C GLY A 50 -17.93 -4.82 -9.62
N PHE A 51 -16.74 -4.90 -10.21
CA PHE A 51 -15.49 -4.66 -9.49
C PHE A 51 -15.47 -3.22 -8.98
N GLU A 52 -15.39 -3.06 -7.67
CA GLU A 52 -15.28 -1.77 -7.01
C GLU A 52 -13.84 -1.28 -7.13
N PHE A 53 -13.66 -0.24 -7.95
CA PHE A 53 -12.44 0.51 -7.96
C PHE A 53 -12.37 1.19 -6.60
N VAL A 54 -11.25 1.00 -5.91
CA VAL A 54 -10.91 1.80 -4.72
C VAL A 54 -10.68 3.23 -5.21
N GLY A 55 -11.80 3.94 -5.43
CA GLY A 55 -11.86 5.24 -6.06
C GLY A 55 -11.00 6.23 -5.31
N LYS A 56 -10.48 7.23 -6.02
CA LYS A 56 -9.63 8.33 -5.54
C LYS A 56 -10.02 8.77 -4.12
N GLN A 57 -9.50 8.09 -3.12
CA GLN A 57 -9.80 8.40 -1.74
C GLN A 57 -8.97 9.64 -1.43
N LYS A 58 -9.67 10.72 -1.05
CA LYS A 58 -9.17 12.05 -0.66
C LYS A 58 -7.68 12.04 -0.31
N SER A 59 -6.91 12.95 -0.94
CA SER A 59 -5.46 13.17 -0.80
C SER A 59 -4.88 12.91 0.61
N PHE A 60 -5.61 13.22 1.68
CA PHE A 60 -5.24 12.92 3.07
C PHE A 60 -5.01 11.42 3.36
N SER A 61 -5.87 10.55 2.84
CA SER A 61 -5.77 9.10 2.98
C SER A 61 -4.50 8.56 2.32
N ASN A 62 -4.17 9.03 1.12
CA ASN A 62 -2.93 8.64 0.44
C ASN A 62 -1.68 9.03 1.21
N TRP A 63 -1.68 10.19 1.88
CA TRP A 63 -0.55 10.62 2.71
C TRP A 63 -0.38 9.73 3.95
N LEU A 64 -1.48 9.26 4.53
CA LEU A 64 -1.50 8.35 5.67
C LEU A 64 -0.94 6.96 5.31
N TYR A 65 -1.32 6.43 4.13
CA TYR A 65 -0.72 5.19 3.61
C TYR A 65 0.75 5.34 3.24
N ALA A 66 1.15 6.47 2.64
CA ALA A 66 2.56 6.74 2.34
C ALA A 66 3.41 6.83 3.61
N GLY A 67 2.91 7.54 4.64
CA GLY A 67 3.56 7.63 5.95
C GLY A 67 3.67 6.28 6.64
N GLY A 68 2.59 5.48 6.63
CA GLY A 68 2.59 4.12 7.18
C GLY A 68 3.57 3.19 6.45
N ALA A 69 3.64 3.28 5.11
CA ALA A 69 4.59 2.54 4.30
C ALA A 69 6.04 2.90 4.62
N LEU A 70 6.35 4.19 4.78
CA LEU A 70 7.68 4.68 5.12
C LEU A 70 8.09 4.24 6.54
N ALA A 71 7.17 4.34 7.51
CA ALA A 71 7.39 3.86 8.88
C ALA A 71 7.61 2.33 8.93
N CYS A 72 6.93 1.57 8.07
CA CYS A 72 7.13 0.14 7.92
C CYS A 72 8.56 -0.19 7.45
N ILE A 73 9.02 0.47 6.38
CA ILE A 73 10.36 0.27 5.82
C ILE A 73 11.44 0.66 6.85
N LEU A 74 11.27 1.80 7.54
CA LEU A 74 12.21 2.22 8.60
C LEU A 74 12.26 1.22 9.75
N SER A 75 11.11 0.68 10.17
CA SER A 75 11.05 -0.35 11.22
C SER A 75 11.81 -1.62 10.82
N LEU A 76 11.70 -2.02 9.55
CA LEU A 76 12.45 -3.15 9.00
C LEU A 76 13.96 -2.87 8.94
N VAL A 77 14.38 -1.70 8.47
CA VAL A 77 15.80 -1.31 8.42
C VAL A 77 16.41 -1.29 9.82
N ILE A 78 15.73 -0.67 10.79
CA ILE A 78 16.19 -0.63 12.19
C ILE A 78 16.31 -2.04 12.77
N TRP A 79 15.36 -2.92 12.46
CA TRP A 79 15.43 -4.31 12.90
C TRP A 79 16.62 -5.05 12.28
N ILE A 80 16.87 -4.92 10.97
CA ILE A 80 18.01 -5.54 10.29
C ILE A 80 19.33 -5.03 10.85
N GLU A 81 19.49 -3.71 11.01
CA GLU A 81 20.70 -3.12 11.60
C GLU A 81 20.93 -3.62 13.02
N SER A 82 19.86 -3.72 13.82
CA SER A 82 19.98 -4.27 15.17
C SER A 82 20.54 -5.71 15.13
N GLN A 83 20.22 -6.52 14.11
CA GLN A 83 20.62 -7.94 14.06
C GLN A 83 22.13 -8.06 13.87
N LYS A 84 22.75 -7.08 13.17
CA LYS A 84 24.19 -7.05 12.96
C LYS A 84 24.98 -6.97 14.26
N TYR A 85 24.41 -6.35 15.29
CA TYR A 85 25.03 -6.25 16.62
C TYR A 85 24.88 -7.52 17.47
N LEU A 86 24.04 -8.48 17.06
CA LEU A 86 23.87 -9.78 17.75
C LEU A 86 24.73 -10.90 17.14
N VAL A 87 25.22 -10.70 15.91
CA VAL A 87 26.03 -11.68 15.16
C VAL A 87 27.54 -11.42 15.32
N ASN A 88 27.92 -10.39 16.08
CA ASN A 88 29.30 -10.04 16.42
C ASN A 88 29.53 -10.11 17.93
#